data_AF-A0A8T2YUB6-F1
#
_entry.id   AF-A0A8T2YUB6-F1
#
_cell.length_a   1.000
_cell.length_b   1.000
_cell.length_c   1.000
_cell.angle_alpha   90.00
_cell.angle_beta   90.00
_cell.angle_gamma   90.00
#
_symmetry.space_group_name_H-M   'P 1'
#
loop_
_entity.id
_entity.type
_entity.pdbx_description
1 polymer ?
#
loop_
_entity_poly.entity_id
_entity_poly.type
_entity_poly.pdbx_seq_one_letter_code
_entity_poly.pdbx_strand_id
1 'polypeptide(L)'
;MGASFLSTLPSLVAIRCHKMDTDVPGENVLRRREVLKCFGATVGMELLASSGSFVEMASAADLIQRRQRSEFQSSIRQTLSAAIKGKPELVPYILTLALNDAITYDKATKSGGPNGSIRFSSEISRPENKGLSAALNLIEEAKEEIDSYSKGGPISFADLIPYAGQSAVKATFLASAIRKCGGNEQKGSILYSAYGSSGQWGLFDRQFGRTDSQEPDPEGRVPQWEKATVQEMKDKFSSIGFGPRQVCFQQIY
;
A
#
# COMPACT_ATOMS: atom_id res chain seq x y z
N MET A 1 -38.40 -31.16 -33.07
CA MET A 1 -39.82 -31.45 -32.76
C MET A 1 -39.82 -32.82 -32.07
N GLY A 2 -39.93 -32.95 -30.74
CA GLY A 2 -40.79 -32.24 -29.81
C GLY A 2 -42.04 -33.09 -29.59
N ALA A 3 -42.02 -33.95 -28.56
CA ALA A 3 -43.21 -34.65 -28.10
C ALA A 3 -43.19 -34.68 -26.57
N SER A 4 -43.81 -33.64 -26.00
CA SER A 4 -44.27 -33.56 -24.62
C SER A 4 -45.70 -34.10 -24.58
N PHE A 5 -46.07 -34.85 -23.54
CA PHE A 5 -47.47 -35.02 -23.15
C PHE A 5 -47.62 -34.81 -21.63
N LEU A 6 -48.14 -33.64 -21.28
CA LEU A 6 -48.96 -33.33 -20.11
C LEU A 6 -50.30 -34.09 -20.26
N SER A 7 -51.14 -34.38 -19.27
CA SER A 7 -51.33 -34.05 -17.86
C SER A 7 -52.47 -34.97 -17.36
N THR A 8 -52.65 -35.12 -16.04
CA THR A 8 -53.92 -34.84 -15.31
C THR A 8 -53.90 -35.42 -13.89
N LEU A 9 -54.20 -34.56 -12.90
CA LEU A 9 -54.64 -34.92 -11.54
C LEU A 9 -56.17 -35.04 -11.53
N PRO A 10 -56.75 -35.75 -10.55
CA PRO A 10 -57.58 -35.01 -9.60
C PRO A 10 -57.42 -35.47 -8.13
N SER A 11 -57.74 -34.53 -7.24
CA SER A 11 -57.80 -34.61 -5.78
C SER A 11 -59.07 -35.28 -5.23
N LEU A 12 -59.03 -35.91 -4.04
CA LEU A 12 -59.79 -35.54 -2.82
C LEU A 12 -59.60 -36.52 -1.64
N VAL A 13 -59.74 -35.98 -0.43
CA VAL A 13 -59.43 -36.45 0.95
C VAL A 13 -60.59 -37.34 1.50
N ALA A 14 -60.46 -38.39 2.34
CA ALA A 14 -60.26 -38.35 3.81
C ALA A 14 -60.18 -39.75 4.51
N ILE A 15 -59.20 -39.88 5.42
CA ILE A 15 -59.14 -40.45 6.81
C ILE A 15 -59.79 -41.81 7.17
N ARG A 16 -58.97 -42.77 7.68
CA ARG A 16 -59.23 -43.49 8.94
C ARG A 16 -57.94 -43.99 9.61
N CYS A 17 -57.69 -43.54 10.84
CA CYS A 17 -56.63 -44.04 11.71
C CYS A 17 -56.94 -45.46 12.20
N HIS A 18 -55.93 -46.33 12.26
CA HIS A 18 -55.91 -47.42 13.23
C HIS A 18 -54.66 -47.29 14.09
N LYS A 19 -54.88 -47.07 15.39
CA LYS A 19 -53.88 -47.20 16.43
C LYS A 19 -53.67 -48.70 16.67
N MET A 20 -52.42 -49.14 16.69
CA MET A 20 -52.03 -50.36 17.38
C MET A 20 -50.95 -49.96 18.37
N ASP A 21 -51.36 -49.82 19.63
CA ASP A 21 -50.45 -49.81 20.74
C ASP A 21 -49.96 -51.24 20.95
N THR A 22 -48.65 -51.42 20.94
CA THR A 22 -48.00 -52.50 21.68
C THR A 22 -46.83 -51.89 22.41
N ASP A 23 -47.09 -51.53 23.67
CA ASP A 23 -46.07 -51.41 24.70
C ASP A 23 -45.31 -52.73 24.82
N VAL A 24 -43.99 -52.65 24.97
CA VAL A 24 -43.21 -53.17 26.12
C VAL A 24 -41.72 -53.12 25.74
N PRO A 25 -40.84 -52.82 26.72
CA PRO A 25 -39.67 -52.00 26.53
C PRO A 25 -38.38 -52.80 26.53
N GLY A 26 -37.32 -52.20 25.99
CA GLY A 26 -35.96 -52.61 26.24
C GLY A 26 -35.16 -52.77 24.96
N GLU A 27 -34.34 -51.76 24.68
CA GLU A 27 -32.95 -51.87 24.19
C GLU A 27 -32.58 -50.54 23.52
N ASN A 28 -31.86 -49.68 24.25
CA ASN A 28 -31.29 -48.45 23.70
C ASN A 28 -30.03 -48.78 22.88
N VAL A 29 -30.22 -49.32 21.68
CA VAL A 29 -29.19 -49.37 20.64
C VAL A 29 -29.17 -48.02 19.93
N LEU A 30 -28.21 -47.18 20.30
CA LEU A 30 -28.02 -45.83 19.74
C LEU A 30 -27.64 -45.91 18.25
N ARG A 31 -28.58 -45.54 17.37
CA ARG A 31 -28.33 -45.32 15.94
C ARG A 31 -27.50 -44.05 15.75
N ARG A 32 -26.58 -44.08 14.78
CA ARG A 32 -25.60 -43.04 14.39
C ARG A 32 -26.17 -41.65 14.03
N ARG A 33 -27.47 -41.39 14.22
CA ARG A 33 -28.12 -40.10 13.97
C ARG A 33 -28.55 -39.35 15.24
N GLU A 34 -28.24 -39.86 16.43
CA GLU A 34 -28.63 -39.24 17.72
C GLU A 34 -27.46 -38.91 18.68
N VAL A 35 -26.21 -38.89 18.21
CA VAL A 35 -25.06 -38.39 19.02
C VAL A 35 -24.95 -36.86 18.99
N LEU A 36 -25.82 -36.18 18.24
CA LEU A 36 -25.89 -34.71 18.17
C LEU A 36 -27.15 -34.16 18.85
N LYS A 37 -27.53 -34.73 19.99
CA LYS A 37 -28.50 -34.13 20.89
C LYS A 37 -28.00 -34.32 22.31
N CYS A 38 -27.85 -33.20 23.02
CA CYS A 38 -27.57 -33.11 24.45
C CYS A 38 -26.12 -33.43 24.87
N PHE A 39 -25.19 -32.53 24.58
CA PHE A 39 -24.18 -31.99 25.52
C PHE A 39 -23.38 -30.91 24.77
N GLY A 40 -23.57 -29.62 25.10
CA GLY A 40 -22.77 -28.50 24.58
C GLY A 40 -23.50 -27.33 23.92
N ALA A 41 -24.83 -27.22 24.02
CA ALA A 41 -25.60 -26.10 23.49
C ALA A 41 -25.64 -24.87 24.43
N THR A 42 -24.55 -24.56 25.14
CA THR A 42 -24.48 -23.42 26.07
C THR A 42 -23.29 -22.47 25.84
N VAL A 43 -22.42 -22.70 24.85
CA VAL A 43 -21.33 -21.77 24.50
C VAL A 43 -21.52 -21.13 23.10
N GLY A 44 -22.58 -21.48 22.38
CA GLY A 44 -22.78 -21.06 20.98
C GLY A 44 -23.59 -19.79 20.74
N MET A 45 -24.29 -19.23 21.75
CA MET A 45 -25.17 -18.07 21.54
C MET A 45 -24.59 -16.72 22.00
N GLU A 46 -23.55 -16.69 22.86
CA GLU A 46 -22.88 -15.43 23.21
C GLU A 46 -21.90 -14.95 22.13
N LEU A 47 -21.33 -15.87 21.34
CA LEU A 47 -20.37 -15.54 20.27
C LEU A 47 -20.99 -14.81 19.07
N LEU A 48 -22.29 -14.98 18.81
CA LEU A 48 -23.00 -14.31 17.70
C LEU A 48 -23.60 -12.96 18.10
N ALA A 49 -23.88 -12.75 19.40
CA ALA A 49 -24.36 -11.47 19.92
C ALA A 49 -23.21 -10.53 20.32
N SER A 50 -22.10 -11.06 20.85
CA SER A 50 -20.93 -10.24 21.19
C SER A 50 -20.12 -9.83 19.96
N SER A 51 -20.23 -10.55 18.83
CA SER A 51 -19.48 -10.21 17.62
C SER A 51 -19.85 -8.84 17.05
N GLY A 52 -21.07 -8.34 17.24
CA GLY A 52 -21.51 -7.04 16.74
C GLY A 52 -20.73 -5.88 17.35
N SER A 53 -20.60 -5.84 18.68
CA SER A 53 -19.89 -4.76 19.38
C SER A 53 -18.38 -4.79 19.11
N PHE A 54 -17.78 -5.98 19.02
CA PHE A 54 -16.36 -6.10 18.64
C PHE A 54 -16.10 -5.69 17.19
N VAL A 55 -17.01 -6.02 16.25
CA VAL A 55 -16.90 -5.62 14.84
C VAL A 55 -17.08 -4.11 14.68
N GLU A 56 -18.03 -3.50 15.39
CA GLU A 56 -18.23 -2.04 15.40
C GLU A 56 -17.04 -1.31 16.01
N MET A 57 -16.51 -1.77 17.15
CA MET A 57 -15.31 -1.19 17.77
C MET A 57 -14.08 -1.34 16.87
N ALA A 58 -13.89 -2.50 16.22
CA ALA A 58 -12.79 -2.71 15.28
C ALA A 58 -12.91 -1.80 14.05
N SER A 59 -14.13 -1.63 13.51
CA SER A 59 -14.42 -0.72 12.41
C SER A 59 -14.16 0.74 12.79
N ALA A 60 -14.62 1.17 13.96
CA ALA A 60 -14.37 2.52 14.48
C ALA A 60 -12.87 2.78 14.71
N ALA A 61 -12.15 1.81 15.28
CA ALA A 61 -10.69 1.91 15.48
C ALA A 61 -9.94 2.00 14.14
N ASP A 62 -10.30 1.21 13.13
CA ASP A 62 -9.73 1.28 11.79
C ASP A 62 -9.99 2.64 11.13
N LEU A 63 -11.21 3.18 11.23
CA LEU A 63 -11.53 4.52 10.72
C LEU A 63 -10.70 5.61 11.40
N ILE A 64 -10.52 5.53 12.71
CA ILE A 64 -9.68 6.46 13.47
C ILE A 64 -8.22 6.36 13.02
N GLN A 65 -7.68 5.15 12.90
CA GLN A 65 -6.31 4.93 12.46
C GLN A 65 -6.07 5.48 11.05
N ARG A 66 -6.99 5.22 10.11
CA ARG A 66 -6.92 5.76 8.74
C ARG A 66 -6.94 7.28 8.73
N ARG A 67 -7.79 7.89 9.57
CA ARG A 67 -7.87 9.35 9.69
C ARG A 67 -6.55 9.93 10.21
N GLN A 68 -6.05 9.44 11.34
CA GLN A 68 -4.78 9.88 11.94
C GLN A 68 -3.62 9.76 10.95
N ARG A 69 -3.57 8.63 10.25
CA ARG A 69 -2.57 8.33 9.23
C ARG A 69 -2.68 9.28 8.03
N SER A 70 -3.89 9.58 7.56
CA SER A 70 -4.12 10.55 6.48
C SER A 70 -3.75 11.98 6.88
N GLU A 71 -4.07 12.38 8.12
CA GLU A 71 -3.68 13.68 8.68
C GLU A 71 -2.16 13.80 8.76
N PHE A 72 -1.47 12.78 9.28
CA PHE A 72 -0.01 12.75 9.35
C PHE A 72 0.66 12.79 7.97
N GLN A 73 0.17 11.99 7.01
CA GLN A 73 0.65 12.06 5.63
C GLN A 73 0.44 13.42 4.99
N SER A 74 -0.62 14.13 5.36
CA SER A 74 -0.85 15.51 4.89
C SER A 74 0.23 16.44 5.41
N SER A 75 0.55 16.37 6.70
CA SER A 75 1.64 17.15 7.31
C SER A 75 2.99 16.84 6.68
N ILE A 76 3.33 15.55 6.49
CA ILE A 76 4.56 15.11 5.82
C ILE A 76 4.69 15.75 4.43
N ARG A 77 3.62 15.68 3.62
CA ARG A 77 3.62 16.27 2.27
C ARG A 77 3.77 17.79 2.30
N GLN A 78 3.21 18.46 3.30
CA GLN A 78 3.34 19.91 3.47
C GLN A 78 4.79 20.30 3.82
N THR A 79 5.40 19.66 4.81
CA THR A 79 6.80 19.89 5.19
C THR A 79 7.74 19.61 4.02
N LEU A 80 7.60 18.46 3.35
CA LEU A 80 8.44 18.13 2.19
C LEU A 80 8.23 19.10 1.02
N SER A 81 7.00 19.49 0.72
CA SER A 81 6.73 20.48 -0.33
C SER A 81 7.34 21.84 -0.01
N ALA A 82 7.35 22.26 1.26
CA ALA A 82 7.97 23.51 1.68
C ALA A 82 9.50 23.43 1.56
N ALA A 83 10.11 22.34 2.05
CA ALA A 83 11.55 22.11 1.96
C ALA A 83 12.04 22.07 0.49
N ILE A 84 11.34 21.33 -0.38
CA ILE A 84 11.68 21.24 -1.82
C ILE A 84 11.48 22.58 -2.53
N LYS A 85 10.45 23.36 -2.16
CA LYS A 85 10.26 24.70 -2.72
C LYS A 85 11.42 25.65 -2.35
N GLY A 86 12.03 25.46 -1.19
CA GLY A 86 13.20 26.23 -0.75
C GLY A 86 14.51 25.86 -1.45
N LYS A 87 14.64 24.62 -1.94
CA LYS A 87 15.83 24.07 -2.60
C LYS A 87 15.45 23.33 -3.92
N PRO A 88 14.86 24.03 -4.92
CA PRO A 88 14.33 23.39 -6.13
C PRO A 88 15.41 22.71 -6.99
N GLU A 89 16.67 23.12 -6.88
CA GLU A 89 17.83 22.50 -7.53
C GLU A 89 18.09 21.06 -7.06
N LEU A 90 17.55 20.66 -5.89
CA LEU A 90 17.70 19.32 -5.34
C LEU A 90 16.68 18.32 -5.89
N VAL A 91 15.68 18.75 -6.66
CA VAL A 91 14.62 17.88 -7.20
C VAL A 91 15.17 16.66 -7.95
N PRO A 92 16.09 16.78 -8.92
CA PRO A 92 16.64 15.61 -9.62
C PRO A 92 17.40 14.64 -8.70
N TYR A 93 18.09 15.18 -7.69
CA TYR A 93 18.84 14.40 -6.72
C TYR A 93 17.91 13.66 -5.75
N ILE A 94 16.79 14.26 -5.33
CA ILE A 94 15.76 13.59 -4.52
C ILE A 94 15.14 12.42 -5.29
N LEU A 95 14.83 12.62 -6.58
CA LEU A 95 14.31 11.56 -7.45
C LEU A 95 15.31 10.42 -7.61
N THR A 96 16.58 10.75 -7.84
CA THR A 96 17.67 9.77 -7.97
C THR A 96 17.89 9.00 -6.67
N LEU A 97 17.84 9.68 -5.51
CA LEU A 97 17.95 9.06 -4.20
C LEU A 97 16.82 8.05 -3.95
N ALA A 98 15.57 8.44 -4.22
CA ALA A 98 14.43 7.54 -4.10
C ALA A 98 14.48 6.35 -5.08
N LEU A 99 15.01 6.58 -6.30
CA LEU A 99 15.23 5.51 -7.27
C LEU A 99 16.31 4.53 -6.80
N ASN A 100 17.47 5.04 -6.37
CA ASN A 100 18.62 4.23 -6.02
C ASN A 100 18.33 3.36 -4.79
N ASP A 101 17.66 3.90 -3.77
CA ASP A 101 17.19 3.11 -2.61
C ASP A 101 16.24 1.97 -3.05
N ALA A 102 15.35 2.23 -4.01
CA ALA A 102 14.40 1.23 -4.48
C ALA A 102 15.03 0.15 -5.38
N ILE A 103 16.08 0.48 -6.13
CA ILE A 103 16.57 -0.37 -7.22
C ILE A 103 17.55 -1.45 -6.77
N THR A 104 18.01 -1.40 -5.52
CA THR A 104 18.83 -2.45 -4.87
C THR A 104 18.08 -3.77 -4.69
N TYR A 105 16.75 -3.78 -4.90
CA TYR A 105 15.92 -4.98 -4.77
C TYR A 105 16.42 -6.11 -5.67
N ASP A 106 16.61 -7.28 -5.08
CA ASP A 106 16.90 -8.52 -5.78
C ASP A 106 15.81 -9.57 -5.51
N LYS A 107 15.21 -10.09 -6.56
CA LYS A 107 14.09 -11.04 -6.47
C LYS A 107 14.54 -12.41 -5.95
N ALA A 108 15.76 -12.84 -6.25
CA ALA A 108 16.24 -14.17 -5.89
C ALA A 108 16.48 -14.28 -4.38
N THR A 109 17.14 -13.26 -3.81
CA THR A 109 17.44 -13.19 -2.37
C THR A 109 16.35 -12.50 -1.55
N LYS A 110 15.38 -11.85 -2.20
CA LYS A 110 14.33 -11.02 -1.57
C LYS A 110 14.92 -9.98 -0.61
N SER A 111 16.03 -9.37 -1.02
CA SER A 111 16.78 -8.38 -0.25
C SER A 111 16.85 -7.04 -0.99
N GLY A 112 17.09 -5.97 -0.24
CA GLY A 112 17.08 -4.59 -0.73
C GLY A 112 15.68 -4.06 -1.05
N GLY A 113 15.63 -2.99 -1.84
CA GLY A 113 14.42 -2.25 -2.15
C GLY A 113 14.24 -1.01 -1.27
N PRO A 114 13.10 -0.30 -1.35
CA PRO A 114 12.91 0.99 -0.70
C PRO A 114 12.80 0.84 0.82
N ASN A 115 13.94 0.70 1.48
CA ASN A 115 14.12 0.35 2.88
C ASN A 115 14.96 1.40 3.63
N GLY A 116 15.33 2.51 2.96
CA GLY A 116 16.12 3.59 3.51
C GLY A 116 17.58 3.23 3.79
N SER A 117 18.11 2.12 3.24
CA SER A 117 19.51 1.71 3.38
C SER A 117 20.47 2.75 2.79
N ILE A 118 20.04 3.50 1.78
CA ILE A 118 20.86 4.52 1.12
C ILE A 118 21.41 5.60 2.07
N ARG A 119 20.80 5.79 3.25
CA ARG A 119 21.26 6.74 4.28
C ARG A 119 22.60 6.36 4.91
N PHE A 120 22.99 5.10 4.85
CA PHE A 120 24.23 4.64 5.46
C PHE A 120 25.46 5.19 4.73
N SER A 121 26.47 5.62 5.49
CA SER A 121 27.68 6.26 4.96
C SER A 121 28.41 5.41 3.91
N SER A 122 28.41 4.08 4.08
CA SER A 122 28.98 3.11 3.14
C SER A 122 28.20 2.97 1.84
N GLU A 123 26.92 3.35 1.82
CA GLU A 123 26.08 3.28 0.63
C GLU A 123 25.98 4.62 -0.10
N ILE A 124 25.78 5.72 0.63
CA ILE A 124 25.73 7.07 0.03
C ILE A 124 27.06 7.49 -0.60
N SER A 125 28.19 6.92 -0.13
CA SER A 125 29.52 7.20 -0.68
C SER A 125 29.86 6.40 -1.94
N ARG A 126 28.99 5.47 -2.36
CA ARG A 126 29.21 4.66 -3.57
C ARG A 126 29.17 5.51 -4.83
N PRO A 127 29.89 5.13 -5.90
CA PRO A 127 29.95 5.90 -7.13
C PRO A 127 28.59 6.23 -7.77
N GLU A 128 27.62 5.31 -7.71
CA GLU A 128 26.24 5.47 -8.19
C GLU A 128 25.42 6.53 -7.42
N ASN A 129 25.82 6.83 -6.19
CA ASN A 129 25.13 7.73 -5.26
C ASN A 129 25.85 9.09 -5.13
N LYS A 130 26.81 9.36 -6.01
CA LYS A 130 27.60 10.59 -5.99
C LYS A 130 26.70 11.82 -6.10
N GLY A 131 26.89 12.78 -5.19
CA GLY A 131 26.16 14.06 -5.19
C GLY A 131 24.80 14.01 -4.50
N LEU A 132 24.36 12.85 -3.99
CA LEU A 132 23.05 12.71 -3.33
C LEU A 132 23.03 13.20 -1.87
N SER A 133 24.19 13.49 -1.26
CA SER A 133 24.28 13.89 0.15
C SER A 133 23.47 15.15 0.47
N ALA A 134 23.42 16.14 -0.43
CA ALA A 134 22.62 17.35 -0.20
C ALA A 134 21.11 17.06 -0.17
N ALA A 135 20.65 16.14 -1.01
CA ALA A 135 19.26 15.68 -1.02
C ALA A 135 18.94 14.86 0.24
N LEU A 136 19.88 14.00 0.68
CA LEU A 136 19.74 13.25 1.93
C LEU A 136 19.63 14.19 3.13
N ASN A 137 20.51 15.19 3.23
CA ASN A 137 20.48 16.17 4.32
C ASN A 137 19.15 16.95 4.36
N LEU A 138 18.58 17.33 3.21
CA LEU A 138 17.25 17.94 3.16
C LEU A 138 16.17 17.02 3.72
N ILE A 139 16.24 15.72 3.39
CA ILE A 139 15.31 14.71 3.89
C ILE A 139 15.50 14.50 5.40
N GLU A 140 16.72 14.51 5.90
CA GLU A 140 17.03 14.43 7.35
C GLU A 140 16.50 15.65 8.11
N GLU A 141 16.75 16.87 7.61
CA GLU A 141 16.18 18.12 8.17
C GLU A 141 14.64 18.04 8.23
N ALA A 142 14.00 17.60 7.14
CA ALA A 142 12.55 17.43 7.09
C ALA A 142 12.07 16.33 8.06
N LYS A 143 12.86 15.27 8.25
CA LYS A 143 12.55 14.19 9.19
C LYS A 143 12.52 14.70 10.63
N GLU A 144 13.52 15.48 11.04
CA GLU A 144 13.59 16.07 12.38
C GLU A 144 12.36 16.94 12.66
N GLU A 145 11.95 17.76 11.68
CA GLU A 145 10.72 18.55 11.79
C GLU A 145 9.49 17.65 11.92
N ILE A 146 9.33 16.65 11.03
CA ILE A 146 8.19 15.72 11.03
C ILE A 146 8.08 14.96 12.36
N ASP A 147 9.20 14.47 12.86
CA ASP A 147 9.26 13.69 14.10
C ASP A 147 8.89 14.57 15.32
N SER A 148 9.20 15.87 15.29
CA SER A 148 8.88 16.81 16.38
C SER A 148 7.37 16.97 16.62
N TYR A 149 6.54 16.83 15.57
CA TYR A 149 5.08 16.95 15.66
C TYR A 149 4.35 15.61 15.49
N SER A 150 5.08 14.51 15.28
CA SER A 150 4.48 13.18 15.14
C SER A 150 3.87 12.70 16.46
N LYS A 151 2.62 12.24 16.40
CA LYS A 151 1.92 11.63 17.54
C LYS A 151 2.11 10.11 17.60
N GLY A 152 2.62 9.50 16.52
CA GLY A 152 2.71 8.06 16.33
C GLY A 152 4.13 7.50 16.43
N GLY A 153 5.09 8.28 16.92
CA GLY A 153 6.51 7.96 16.89
C GLY A 153 7.21 8.45 15.63
N PRO A 154 8.53 8.24 15.52
CA PRO A 154 9.32 8.76 14.40
C PRO A 154 8.93 8.08 13.09
N ILE A 155 8.92 8.83 11.99
CA ILE A 155 8.76 8.27 10.65
C ILE A 155 10.02 7.48 10.25
N SER A 156 9.84 6.39 9.50
CA SER A 156 10.97 5.66 8.92
C SER A 156 11.55 6.40 7.72
N PHE A 157 12.85 6.28 7.49
CA PHE A 157 13.48 6.73 6.24
C PHE A 157 12.91 5.98 5.03
N ALA A 158 12.58 4.71 5.19
CA ALA A 158 11.97 3.86 4.18
C ALA A 158 10.63 4.41 3.66
N ASP A 159 9.85 5.11 4.49
CA ASP A 159 8.66 5.84 4.01
C ASP A 159 9.01 7.26 3.57
N LEU A 160 9.87 7.96 4.31
CA LEU A 160 10.15 9.37 4.04
C LEU A 160 10.81 9.59 2.68
N ILE A 161 11.75 8.73 2.27
CA ILE A 161 12.46 8.83 0.98
C ILE A 161 11.49 8.73 -0.21
N PRO A 162 10.61 7.70 -0.30
CA PRO A 162 9.56 7.68 -1.30
C PRO A 162 8.63 8.90 -1.27
N TYR A 163 8.27 9.40 -0.07
CA TYR A 163 7.44 10.60 0.07
C TYR A 163 8.12 11.88 -0.43
N ALA A 164 9.43 11.99 -0.23
CA ALA A 164 10.26 13.04 -0.82
C ALA A 164 10.26 12.93 -2.35
N GLY A 165 10.43 11.71 -2.88
CA GLY A 165 10.28 11.43 -4.31
C GLY A 165 8.90 11.82 -4.86
N GLN A 166 7.81 11.48 -4.17
CA GLN A 166 6.45 11.89 -4.54
C GLN A 166 6.34 13.42 -4.61
N SER A 167 6.85 14.12 -3.60
CA SER A 167 6.79 15.58 -3.50
C SER A 167 7.63 16.25 -4.60
N ALA A 168 8.79 15.67 -4.93
CA ALA A 168 9.63 16.10 -6.04
C ALA A 168 8.93 15.93 -7.40
N VAL A 169 8.29 14.77 -7.67
CA VAL A 169 7.48 14.57 -8.88
C VAL A 169 6.37 15.62 -8.97
N LYS A 170 5.64 15.86 -7.87
CA LYS A 170 4.59 16.89 -7.83
C LYS A 170 5.14 18.30 -8.11
N ALA A 171 6.34 18.62 -7.63
CA ALA A 171 7.01 19.88 -7.93
C ALA A 171 7.30 20.03 -9.44
N THR A 172 7.76 18.98 -10.12
CA THR A 172 7.98 19.01 -11.58
C THR A 172 6.68 19.23 -12.38
N PHE A 173 5.57 18.65 -11.92
CA PHE A 173 4.24 18.85 -12.52
C PHE A 173 3.75 20.27 -12.35
N LEU A 174 3.89 20.84 -11.15
CA LEU A 174 3.55 22.22 -10.87
C LEU A 174 4.41 23.17 -11.71
N ALA A 175 5.73 22.97 -11.77
CA ALA A 175 6.63 23.76 -12.61
C ALA A 175 6.23 23.71 -14.10
N SER A 176 5.81 22.54 -14.58
CA SER A 176 5.31 22.39 -15.95
C SER A 176 3.98 23.10 -16.19
N ALA A 177 3.07 23.11 -15.22
CA ALA A 177 1.82 23.86 -15.29
C ALA A 177 2.08 25.37 -15.33
N ILE A 178 2.95 25.88 -14.45
CA ILE A 178 3.36 27.30 -14.43
C ILE A 178 4.00 27.70 -15.76
N ARG A 179 4.91 26.87 -16.31
CA ARG A 179 5.53 27.08 -17.62
C ARG A 179 4.49 27.17 -18.74
N LYS A 180 3.50 26.27 -18.75
CA LYS A 180 2.38 26.28 -19.72
C LYS A 180 1.48 27.51 -19.57
N CYS A 181 1.41 28.10 -18.38
CA CYS A 181 0.71 29.35 -18.11
C CYS A 181 1.58 30.61 -18.34
N GLY A 182 2.70 30.51 -19.05
CA GLY A 182 3.57 31.65 -19.38
C GLY A 182 4.31 32.20 -18.16
N GLY A 183 4.59 31.37 -17.15
CA GLY A 183 5.27 31.79 -15.92
C GLY A 183 4.33 32.36 -14.84
N ASN A 184 3.02 32.42 -15.08
CA ASN A 184 2.07 32.88 -14.07
C ASN A 184 1.81 31.80 -13.02
N GLU A 185 2.31 32.02 -11.80
CA GLU A 185 2.22 31.05 -10.70
C GLU A 185 0.78 30.75 -10.27
N GLN A 186 -0.08 31.78 -10.17
CA GLN A 186 -1.47 31.59 -9.73
C GLN A 186 -2.24 30.72 -10.73
N LYS A 187 -2.13 31.03 -12.03
CA LYS A 187 -2.75 30.24 -13.11
C LYS A 187 -2.17 28.84 -13.17
N GLY A 188 -0.85 28.71 -13.01
CA GLY A 188 -0.17 27.42 -12.97
C GLY A 188 -0.65 26.54 -11.81
N SER A 189 -0.84 27.12 -10.62
CA SER A 189 -1.36 26.43 -9.44
C SER A 189 -2.81 25.97 -9.64
N ILE A 190 -3.67 26.80 -10.23
CA ILE A 190 -5.05 26.43 -10.57
C ILE A 190 -5.04 25.28 -11.59
N LEU A 191 -4.23 25.39 -12.64
CA LEU A 191 -4.10 24.37 -13.68
C LEU A 191 -3.61 23.04 -13.09
N TYR A 192 -2.58 23.07 -12.25
CA TYR A 192 -2.06 21.89 -11.56
C TYR A 192 -3.09 21.29 -10.60
N SER A 193 -3.83 22.11 -9.86
CA SER A 193 -4.86 21.61 -8.93
C SER A 193 -5.97 20.86 -9.68
N ALA A 194 -6.31 21.30 -10.90
CA ALA A 194 -7.31 20.65 -11.73
C ALA A 194 -6.78 19.40 -12.47
N TYR A 195 -5.54 19.43 -12.99
CA TYR A 195 -5.03 18.41 -13.92
C TYR A 195 -3.74 17.71 -13.47
N GLY A 196 -3.30 17.91 -12.23
CA GLY A 196 -2.07 17.33 -11.66
C GLY A 196 -2.19 15.86 -11.27
N SER A 197 -3.30 15.20 -11.62
CA SER A 197 -3.56 13.77 -11.33
C SER A 197 -3.43 13.40 -9.85
N SER A 198 -3.82 14.30 -8.94
CA SER A 198 -3.74 14.08 -7.49
C SER A 198 -4.41 12.78 -7.03
N GLY A 199 -5.50 12.36 -7.68
CA GLY A 199 -6.22 11.11 -7.36
C GLY A 199 -5.47 9.82 -7.71
N GLN A 200 -4.46 9.88 -8.61
CA GLN A 200 -3.69 8.69 -9.00
C GLN A 200 -2.74 8.22 -7.88
N TRP A 201 -2.43 9.09 -6.93
CA TRP A 201 -1.54 8.79 -5.79
C TRP A 201 -2.19 7.92 -4.72
N GLY A 202 -3.48 7.59 -4.82
CA GLY A 202 -4.19 6.84 -3.77
C GLY A 202 -3.56 5.49 -3.40
N LEU A 203 -3.05 4.72 -4.38
CA LEU A 203 -2.36 3.46 -4.08
C LEU A 203 -1.01 3.69 -3.39
N PHE A 204 -0.25 4.69 -3.86
CA PHE A 204 1.01 5.08 -3.24
C PHE A 204 0.77 5.51 -1.79
N ASP A 205 -0.21 6.38 -1.55
CA ASP A 205 -0.53 6.87 -0.22
C ASP A 205 -1.03 5.74 0.70
N ARG A 206 -1.67 4.71 0.15
CA ARG A 206 -2.04 3.52 0.91
C ARG A 206 -0.84 2.67 1.32
N GLN A 207 0.25 2.67 0.57
CA GLN A 207 1.51 1.97 0.88
C GLN A 207 2.42 2.82 1.77
N PHE A 208 2.21 2.73 3.08
CA PHE A 208 3.01 3.44 4.09
C PHE A 208 3.00 2.64 5.40
N GLY A 209 4.09 2.72 6.14
CA GLY A 209 4.47 1.82 7.21
C GLY A 209 5.63 0.89 6.82
N ARG A 210 6.58 1.36 6.00
CA ARG A 210 7.80 0.61 5.67
C ARG A 210 8.77 0.62 6.84
N THR A 211 9.55 -0.45 6.96
CA THR A 211 10.56 -0.60 8.02
C THR A 211 11.93 -0.21 7.51
N ASP A 212 12.69 0.51 8.34
CA ASP A 212 14.07 0.88 8.02
C ASP A 212 15.00 -0.33 8.06
N SER A 213 15.83 -0.46 7.03
CA SER A 213 17.00 -1.36 7.06
C SER A 213 17.97 -0.91 8.16
N GLN A 214 18.66 -1.87 8.77
CA GLN A 214 19.68 -1.63 9.79
C GLN A 214 21.11 -1.62 9.21
N GLU A 215 21.25 -1.97 7.94
CA GLU A 215 22.52 -2.05 7.23
C GLU A 215 22.38 -1.57 5.77
N PRO A 216 23.49 -1.15 5.13
CA PRO A 216 23.50 -0.82 3.70
C PRO A 216 23.10 -2.04 2.86
N ASP A 217 22.42 -1.80 1.75
CA ASP A 217 22.09 -2.85 0.80
C ASP A 217 23.33 -3.34 0.04
N PRO A 218 23.33 -4.58 -0.49
CA PRO A 218 24.49 -5.13 -1.19
C PRO A 218 24.94 -4.30 -2.40
N GLU A 219 26.26 -4.20 -2.57
CA GLU A 219 26.90 -3.47 -3.66
C GLU A 219 26.64 -4.06 -5.05
N GLY A 220 26.87 -3.27 -6.10
CA GLY A 220 26.84 -3.73 -7.50
C GLY A 220 25.43 -3.95 -8.06
N ARG A 221 24.39 -3.52 -7.34
CA ARG A 221 22.99 -3.65 -7.79
C ARG A 221 22.44 -2.40 -8.46
N VAL A 222 23.12 -1.27 -8.37
CA VAL A 222 22.69 0.02 -8.91
C VAL A 222 23.67 0.44 -10.01
N PRO A 223 23.20 0.72 -11.25
CA PRO A 223 24.07 1.21 -12.31
C PRO A 223 24.42 2.69 -12.09
N GLN A 224 25.60 3.12 -12.57
CA GLN A 224 25.92 4.55 -12.67
C GLN A 224 25.16 5.15 -13.85
N TRP A 225 24.00 5.75 -13.61
CA TRP A 225 23.07 6.22 -14.63
C TRP A 225 23.68 7.09 -15.73
N GLU A 226 24.65 7.95 -15.38
CA GLU A 226 25.33 8.85 -16.34
C GLU A 226 26.24 8.11 -17.34
N LYS A 227 26.71 6.92 -16.96
CA LYS A 227 27.63 6.10 -17.78
C LYS A 227 26.99 4.84 -18.31
N ALA A 228 25.84 4.46 -17.77
CA ALA A 228 25.12 3.26 -18.16
C ALA A 228 24.57 3.40 -19.57
N THR A 229 24.73 2.35 -20.36
CA THR A 229 24.08 2.21 -21.65
C THR A 229 22.58 2.02 -21.46
N VAL A 230 21.81 2.37 -22.50
CA VAL A 230 20.35 2.14 -22.51
C VAL A 230 20.01 0.65 -22.29
N GLN A 231 20.88 -0.26 -22.74
CA GLN A 231 20.69 -1.69 -22.56
C GLN A 231 20.84 -2.08 -21.08
N GLU A 232 21.89 -1.61 -20.40
CA GLU A 232 22.08 -1.85 -18.96
C GLU A 232 20.92 -1.29 -18.13
N MET A 233 20.40 -0.10 -18.49
CA MET A 233 19.21 0.45 -17.86
C MET A 233 17.99 -0.46 -18.04
N LYS A 234 17.72 -0.92 -19.27
CA LYS A 234 16.60 -1.83 -19.56
C LYS A 234 16.73 -3.16 -18.82
N ASP A 235 17.93 -3.73 -18.79
CA ASP A 235 18.20 -5.00 -18.13
C ASP A 235 18.02 -4.86 -16.61
N LYS A 236 18.49 -3.75 -16.03
CA LYS A 236 18.30 -3.48 -14.61
C LYS A 236 16.82 -3.38 -14.24
N PHE A 237 16.04 -2.61 -15.00
CA PHE A 237 14.59 -2.50 -14.75
C PHE A 237 13.85 -3.83 -14.95
N SER A 238 14.28 -4.62 -15.95
CA SER A 238 13.73 -5.96 -16.19
C SER A 238 14.01 -6.91 -15.02
N SER A 239 15.20 -6.82 -14.42
CA SER A 239 15.60 -7.67 -13.29
C SER A 239 14.72 -7.48 -12.04
N ILE A 240 14.17 -6.27 -11.86
CA ILE A 240 13.28 -5.93 -10.74
C ILE A 240 11.78 -5.99 -11.10
N GLY A 241 11.45 -6.53 -12.29
CA GLY A 241 10.07 -6.78 -12.72
C GLY A 241 9.39 -5.61 -13.43
N PHE A 242 10.12 -4.58 -13.84
CA PHE A 242 9.62 -3.51 -14.70
C PHE A 242 9.91 -3.77 -16.17
N GLY A 243 9.14 -3.14 -17.07
CA GLY A 243 9.35 -3.24 -18.51
C GLY A 243 9.95 -1.97 -19.11
N PRO A 244 10.19 -1.97 -20.44
CA PRO A 244 10.74 -0.81 -21.15
C PRO A 244 9.89 0.47 -21.03
N ARG A 245 8.57 0.33 -20.84
CA ARG A 245 7.66 1.49 -20.69
C ARG A 245 7.96 2.28 -19.42
N GLN A 246 8.31 1.59 -18.33
CA GLN A 246 8.63 2.22 -17.05
C GLN A 246 9.99 2.92 -17.08
N VAL A 247 10.98 2.36 -17.81
CA VAL A 247 12.28 3.00 -18.06
C VAL A 247 12.09 4.37 -18.70
N CYS A 248 11.33 4.42 -19.81
CA CYS A 248 11.08 5.68 -20.51
C CYS A 248 10.30 6.70 -19.67
N PHE A 249 9.34 6.25 -18.85
CA PHE A 249 8.56 7.15 -18.00
C PHE A 249 9.42 7.79 -16.90
N GLN A 250 10.37 7.04 -16.33
CA GLN A 250 11.23 7.56 -15.28
C GLN A 250 12.37 8.45 -15.78
N GLN A 251 12.71 8.43 -17.07
CA GLN A 251 13.71 9.31 -17.70
C GLN A 251 13.20 10.73 -18.01
N ILE A 252 11.90 11.02 -17.82
CA ILE A 252 11.28 12.29 -18.23
C ILE A 252 11.47 13.42 -17.19
N TYR A 253 12.05 13.12 -16.02
CA TYR A 253 12.16 14.04 -14.89
C TYR A 253 13.60 14.44 -14.57
#